data_AF-A0A6I5EU54-F1
#
_entry.id   AF-A0A6I5EU54-F1
#
_cell.length_a   1.000
_cell.length_b   1.000
_cell.length_c   1.000
_cell.angle_alpha   90.00
_cell.angle_beta   90.00
_cell.angle_gamma   90.00
#
_symmetry.space_group_name_H-M   'P 1'
#
loop_
_entity.id
_entity.type
_entity.pdbx_description
1 polymer ?
#
loop_
_entity_poly.entity_id
_entity_poly.type
_entity_poly.pdbx_seq_one_letter_code
_entity_poly.pdbx_strand_id
1 'polypeptide(L)'
;MTDISHENVPSRARRRFPGISSRAYEHPADRSALVALRRLTGFDTVFKALSGLLPERSLRLLFLSDSVRVSEAQFAHLHDMLRDACYILDLEKVPPMYVKQDPQPNAMCIGMDEPIIVVTTGLVELLDEEEMRAVVGHEVGHALSGHSVYRTILLFLTNLAVKVAWIPLGNVAIMAIVTALREWFRKSELSADRAGLLVGQDIQASMRGLMKIAGGNHLHQMNVDAFLAQADEYEKAGDLRDSVLKILNVLPRSHPFTTVRAAELKKWSETRDFQRIMDGHYPRRDEDKDTSVSDSFRESASHYADTVRTSKDPLMKLVGDIAGGAGDLGGKLRDKFTGGGGTKGGAGGSATTDGGGSPEGPQNPEEGPRKG
;
A
#
# COMPACT_ATOMS: atom_id res chain seq x y z
N MET A 1 17.44 -9.28 39.32
CA MET A 1 15.99 -9.00 39.44
C MET A 1 15.83 -7.50 39.21
N THR A 2 15.87 -7.08 37.95
CA THR A 2 15.68 -5.67 37.58
C THR A 2 14.19 -5.45 37.39
N ASP A 3 13.63 -4.64 38.28
CA ASP A 3 12.23 -4.22 38.30
C ASP A 3 11.98 -3.35 37.05
N ILE A 4 11.32 -3.91 36.03
CA ILE A 4 10.84 -3.14 34.88
C ILE A 4 9.50 -2.55 35.32
N SER A 5 9.56 -1.42 36.00
CA SER A 5 8.39 -0.60 36.29
C SER A 5 7.82 -0.10 34.97
N HIS A 6 6.87 -0.84 34.40
CA HIS A 6 5.94 -0.29 33.42
C HIS A 6 5.15 0.80 34.16
N GLU A 7 5.54 2.07 33.95
CA GLU A 7 4.77 3.21 34.43
C GLU A 7 3.34 3.08 33.88
N ASN A 8 2.38 2.80 34.76
CA ASN A 8 0.96 2.92 34.45
C ASN A 8 0.65 4.42 34.26
N VAL A 9 0.94 4.92 33.06
CA VAL A 9 0.54 6.26 32.64
C VAL A 9 -0.99 6.29 32.64
N PRO A 10 -1.66 7.33 33.16
CA PRO A 10 -3.12 7.42 33.11
C PRO A 10 -3.60 7.21 31.68
N SER A 11 -4.48 6.24 31.46
CA SER A 11 -5.07 6.00 30.15
C SER A 11 -5.73 7.30 29.68
N ARG A 12 -5.26 7.84 28.56
CA ARG A 12 -5.91 9.02 27.94
C ARG A 12 -7.38 8.67 27.72
N ALA A 13 -8.27 9.59 28.11
CA ALA A 13 -9.69 9.45 27.81
C ALA A 13 -9.87 9.54 26.28
N ARG A 14 -9.98 8.38 25.63
CA ARG A 14 -10.13 8.26 24.18
C ARG A 14 -11.59 8.39 23.79
N ARG A 15 -11.85 9.07 22.69
CA ARG A 15 -13.20 9.19 22.12
C ARG A 15 -13.67 7.84 21.58
N ARG A 16 -14.89 7.45 21.92
CA ARG A 16 -15.55 6.28 21.33
C ARG A 16 -16.35 6.69 20.09
N PHE A 17 -16.51 5.75 19.16
CA PHE A 17 -17.34 5.92 17.97
C PHE A 17 -18.47 4.87 17.93
N PRO A 18 -19.52 5.00 18.78
CA PRO A 18 -20.64 4.07 18.77
C PRO A 18 -21.30 3.99 17.40
N GLY A 19 -21.58 2.77 16.93
CA GLY A 19 -22.22 2.47 15.66
C GLY A 19 -21.40 2.80 14.41
N ILE A 20 -20.11 3.13 14.53
CA ILE A 20 -19.29 3.53 13.38
C ILE A 20 -19.28 2.46 12.28
N SER A 21 -19.58 2.87 11.05
CA SER A 21 -19.42 2.03 9.87
C SER A 21 -17.96 2.04 9.42
N SER A 22 -17.47 0.94 8.87
CA SER A 22 -16.13 0.88 8.27
C SER A 22 -15.93 1.95 7.20
N ARG A 23 -17.02 2.34 6.53
CA ARG A 23 -17.07 3.43 5.54
C ARG A 23 -16.58 4.77 6.09
N ALA A 24 -16.64 5.00 7.39
CA ALA A 24 -16.15 6.23 7.99
C ALA A 24 -14.64 6.44 7.77
N TYR A 25 -13.87 5.36 7.78
CA TYR A 25 -12.41 5.42 7.69
C TYR A 25 -11.83 4.70 6.46
N GLU A 26 -12.65 3.93 5.72
CA GLU A 26 -12.24 3.29 4.48
C GLU A 26 -11.60 4.26 3.49
N HIS A 27 -10.43 3.89 2.99
CA HIS A 27 -9.78 4.60 1.91
C HIS A 27 -10.62 4.43 0.62
N PRO A 28 -10.87 5.49 -0.18
CA PRO A 28 -11.71 5.39 -1.37
C PRO A 28 -11.27 4.30 -2.37
N ALA A 29 -9.95 4.12 -2.53
CA ALA A 29 -9.40 3.04 -3.36
C ALA A 29 -9.77 1.63 -2.86
N ASP A 30 -9.87 1.42 -1.55
CA ASP A 30 -10.27 0.14 -0.94
C ASP A 30 -11.75 -0.16 -1.25
N ARG A 31 -12.62 0.81 -0.94
CA ARG A 31 -14.06 0.75 -1.22
C ARG A 31 -14.35 0.44 -2.69
N SER A 32 -13.65 1.13 -3.61
CA SER A 32 -13.84 0.97 -5.04
C SER A 32 -13.48 -0.42 -5.56
N ALA A 33 -12.42 -1.01 -5.02
CA ALA A 33 -11.86 -2.25 -5.51
C ALA A 33 -12.68 -3.46 -5.07
N LEU A 34 -13.24 -3.47 -3.86
CA LEU A 34 -14.21 -4.50 -3.45
C LEU A 34 -15.47 -4.48 -4.31
N VAL A 35 -16.00 -3.29 -4.59
CA VAL A 35 -17.22 -3.17 -5.40
C VAL A 35 -16.95 -3.59 -6.86
N ALA A 36 -15.79 -3.25 -7.40
CA ALA A 36 -15.37 -3.70 -8.73
C ALA A 36 -15.23 -5.23 -8.80
N LEU A 37 -14.62 -5.86 -7.79
CA LEU A 37 -14.48 -7.32 -7.71
C LEU A 37 -15.85 -8.03 -7.68
N ARG A 38 -16.81 -7.53 -6.89
CA ARG A 38 -18.16 -8.12 -6.77
C ARG A 38 -18.99 -8.02 -8.05
N ARG A 39 -18.65 -7.13 -8.98
CA ARG A 39 -19.34 -7.00 -10.27
C ARG A 39 -18.85 -7.99 -11.33
N LEU A 40 -17.77 -8.72 -11.07
CA LEU A 40 -17.26 -9.72 -12.00
C LEU A 40 -18.25 -10.90 -12.05
N THR A 41 -18.68 -11.26 -13.26
CA THR A 41 -19.56 -12.41 -13.49
C THR A 41 -18.89 -13.69 -12.97
N GLY A 42 -19.59 -14.43 -12.10
CA GLY A 42 -19.07 -15.67 -11.51
C GLY A 42 -18.19 -15.48 -10.26
N PHE A 43 -18.00 -14.25 -9.78
CA PHE A 43 -17.26 -13.97 -8.55
C PHE A 43 -17.78 -14.77 -7.36
N ASP A 44 -19.10 -14.79 -7.13
CA ASP A 44 -19.69 -15.49 -5.99
C ASP A 44 -19.45 -17.00 -6.03
N THR A 45 -19.44 -17.61 -7.22
CA THR A 45 -19.16 -19.03 -7.41
C THR A 45 -17.71 -19.34 -7.06
N VAL A 46 -16.77 -18.54 -7.58
CA VAL A 46 -15.34 -18.69 -7.28
C VAL A 46 -15.07 -18.44 -5.80
N PHE A 47 -15.66 -17.40 -5.23
CA PHE A 47 -15.52 -17.05 -3.83
C PHE A 47 -16.05 -18.15 -2.90
N LYS A 48 -17.23 -18.72 -3.19
CA LYS A 48 -17.77 -19.85 -2.43
C LYS A 48 -16.88 -21.09 -2.54
N ALA A 49 -16.38 -21.40 -3.74
CA ALA A 49 -15.47 -22.51 -3.94
C ALA A 49 -14.16 -22.32 -3.13
N LEU A 50 -13.55 -21.14 -3.20
CA LEU A 50 -12.34 -20.82 -2.44
C LEU A 50 -12.60 -20.86 -0.93
N SER A 51 -13.71 -20.29 -0.47
CA SER A 51 -14.09 -20.28 0.95
C SER A 51 -14.32 -21.69 1.49
N GLY A 52 -14.96 -22.57 0.71
CA GLY A 52 -15.17 -23.97 1.10
C GLY A 52 -13.89 -24.80 1.17
N LEU A 53 -12.83 -24.38 0.48
CA LEU A 53 -11.51 -25.03 0.52
C LEU A 53 -10.64 -24.54 1.69
N LEU A 54 -11.03 -23.46 2.38
CA LEU A 54 -10.29 -22.92 3.51
C LEU A 54 -10.67 -23.63 4.80
N PRO A 55 -9.75 -24.36 5.46
CA PRO A 55 -10.07 -25.06 6.69
C PRO A 55 -9.99 -24.08 7.87
N GLU A 56 -10.99 -23.22 8.06
CA GLU A 56 -11.01 -22.22 9.13
C GLU A 56 -10.81 -22.86 10.52
N ARG A 57 -11.42 -24.03 10.74
CA ARG A 57 -11.20 -24.84 11.95
C ARG A 57 -9.73 -25.24 12.11
N SER A 58 -9.03 -25.60 11.03
CA SER A 58 -7.60 -25.92 11.09
C SER A 58 -6.76 -24.69 11.43
N LEU A 59 -7.13 -23.51 10.92
CA LEU A 59 -6.43 -22.27 11.25
C LEU A 59 -6.54 -21.95 12.74
N ARG A 60 -7.75 -22.08 13.30
CA ARG A 60 -7.98 -21.93 14.75
C ARG A 60 -7.16 -22.93 15.56
N LEU A 61 -7.18 -24.21 15.17
CA LEU A 61 -6.42 -25.26 15.85
C LEU A 61 -4.92 -25.00 15.81
N LEU A 62 -4.39 -24.49 14.68
CA LEU A 62 -2.97 -24.18 14.54
C LEU A 62 -2.52 -23.13 15.59
N PHE A 63 -3.23 -22.00 15.70
CA PHE A 63 -2.89 -20.97 16.68
C PHE A 63 -3.16 -21.38 18.12
N LEU A 64 -4.17 -22.23 18.36
CA LEU A 64 -4.37 -22.83 19.68
C LEU A 64 -3.24 -23.79 20.06
N SER A 65 -2.62 -24.46 19.08
CA SER A 65 -1.56 -25.44 19.34
C SER A 65 -0.15 -24.85 19.44
N ASP A 66 0.13 -23.76 18.73
CA ASP A 66 1.50 -23.27 18.50
C ASP A 66 1.61 -21.74 18.66
N SER A 67 0.84 -21.16 19.57
CA SER A 67 0.90 -19.74 19.96
C SER A 67 0.35 -19.53 21.37
N VAL A 68 0.66 -18.39 21.98
CA VAL A 68 0.12 -18.03 23.30
C VAL A 68 -1.14 -17.20 23.11
N ARG A 69 -2.25 -17.62 23.70
CA ARG A 69 -3.52 -16.88 23.64
C ARG A 69 -3.46 -15.64 24.53
N VAL A 70 -3.87 -14.49 24.00
CA VAL A 70 -4.03 -13.25 24.75
C VAL A 70 -5.33 -13.31 25.56
N SER A 71 -5.23 -13.04 26.86
CA SER A 71 -6.33 -13.06 27.83
C SER A 71 -5.97 -12.24 29.07
N GLU A 72 -6.91 -12.07 30.00
CA GLU A 72 -6.63 -11.46 31.32
C GLU A 72 -5.48 -12.17 32.06
N ALA A 73 -5.30 -13.48 31.85
CA ALA A 73 -4.25 -14.27 32.49
C ALA A 73 -2.91 -14.29 31.73
N GLN A 74 -2.89 -13.89 30.46
CA GLN A 74 -1.72 -13.99 29.58
C GLN A 74 -1.66 -12.80 28.62
N PHE A 75 -0.59 -12.01 28.67
CA PHE A 75 -0.51 -10.74 27.92
C PHE A 75 -1.67 -9.79 28.25
N ALA A 76 -1.95 -9.58 29.55
CA ALA A 76 -3.09 -8.79 30.03
C ALA A 76 -3.15 -7.39 29.42
N HIS A 77 -2.01 -6.72 29.23
CA HIS A 77 -1.98 -5.38 28.63
C HIS A 77 -2.41 -5.39 27.15
N LEU A 78 -2.00 -6.39 26.35
CA LEU A 78 -2.52 -6.58 24.98
C LEU A 78 -4.00 -6.92 24.99
N HIS A 79 -4.46 -7.67 25.99
CA HIS A 79 -5.87 -7.99 26.15
C HIS A 79 -6.70 -6.72 26.38
N ASP A 80 -6.24 -5.83 27.26
CA ASP A 80 -6.89 -4.56 27.54
C ASP A 80 -6.89 -3.64 26.32
N MET A 81 -5.75 -3.52 25.61
CA MET A 81 -5.68 -2.77 24.34
C MET A 81 -6.67 -3.29 23.31
N LEU A 82 -6.81 -4.60 23.17
CA LEU A 82 -7.74 -5.22 22.22
C LEU A 82 -9.19 -4.92 22.60
N ARG A 83 -9.54 -5.05 23.88
CA ARG A 83 -10.87 -4.71 24.38
C ARG A 83 -11.18 -3.24 24.18
N ASP A 84 -10.23 -2.36 24.48
CA ASP A 84 -10.35 -0.93 24.26
C ASP A 84 -10.56 -0.59 22.78
N ALA A 85 -9.78 -1.20 21.88
CA ALA A 85 -9.92 -1.00 20.45
C ALA A 85 -11.30 -1.43 19.93
N CYS A 86 -11.78 -2.60 20.37
CA CYS A 86 -13.12 -3.09 20.05
C CYS A 86 -14.20 -2.17 20.63
N TYR A 87 -14.00 -1.66 21.85
CA TYR A 87 -14.93 -0.73 22.49
C TYR A 87 -14.99 0.61 21.75
N ILE A 88 -13.84 1.17 21.36
CA ILE A 88 -13.72 2.45 20.63
C ILE A 88 -14.39 2.37 19.26
N LEU A 89 -14.12 1.32 18.48
CA LEU A 89 -14.73 1.12 17.15
C LEU A 89 -16.08 0.40 17.19
N ASP A 90 -16.59 0.15 18.40
CA ASP A 90 -17.87 -0.50 18.63
C ASP A 90 -18.01 -1.85 17.89
N LEU A 91 -16.95 -2.66 17.93
CA LEU A 91 -16.95 -4.03 17.41
C LEU A 91 -17.57 -4.97 18.45
N GLU A 92 -18.74 -5.52 18.14
CA GLU A 92 -19.57 -6.29 19.07
C GLU A 92 -18.86 -7.52 19.64
N LYS A 93 -18.15 -8.28 18.79
CA LYS A 93 -17.45 -9.49 19.17
C LYS A 93 -15.95 -9.25 19.14
N VAL A 94 -15.32 -9.29 20.32
CA VAL A 94 -13.87 -9.21 20.44
C VAL A 94 -13.24 -10.45 19.80
N PRO A 95 -12.41 -10.32 18.76
CA PRO A 95 -11.77 -11.46 18.12
C PRO A 95 -10.73 -12.08 19.06
N PRO A 96 -10.51 -13.40 19.03
CA PRO A 96 -9.36 -13.99 19.72
C PRO A 96 -8.04 -13.42 19.17
N MET A 97 -7.11 -13.14 20.08
CA MET A 97 -5.77 -12.69 19.75
C MET A 97 -4.72 -13.68 20.25
N TYR A 98 -3.66 -13.87 19.49
CA TYR A 98 -2.54 -14.76 19.83
C TYR A 98 -1.20 -14.05 19.63
N VAL A 99 -0.24 -14.35 20.51
CA VAL A 99 1.17 -14.00 20.33
C VAL A 99 1.90 -15.23 19.81
N LYS A 100 2.48 -15.10 18.62
CA LYS A 100 3.29 -16.15 17.97
C LYS A 100 4.77 -15.83 18.13
N GLN A 101 5.58 -16.84 18.47
CA GLN A 101 7.03 -16.70 18.46
C GLN A 101 7.51 -16.48 17.02
N ASP A 102 8.01 -15.27 16.75
CA ASP A 102 8.62 -14.88 15.49
C ASP A 102 9.38 -13.57 15.73
N PRO A 103 10.70 -13.52 15.48
CA PRO A 103 11.48 -12.30 15.69
C PRO A 103 11.17 -11.21 14.66
N GLN A 104 10.50 -11.52 13.55
CA GLN A 104 10.10 -10.51 12.56
C GLN A 104 8.86 -9.74 13.06
N PRO A 105 8.92 -8.41 13.24
CA PRO A 105 7.78 -7.61 13.67
C PRO A 105 6.64 -7.69 12.66
N ASN A 106 5.50 -8.22 13.10
CA ASN A 106 4.33 -8.42 12.24
C ASN A 106 3.05 -8.56 13.08
N ALA A 107 1.94 -8.10 12.52
CA ALA A 107 0.59 -8.40 13.00
C ALA A 107 -0.29 -8.74 11.81
N MET A 108 -1.34 -9.53 12.04
CA MET A 108 -2.32 -9.83 10.99
C MET A 108 -3.69 -10.20 11.56
N CYS A 109 -4.71 -9.75 10.86
CA CYS A 109 -6.09 -10.17 11.03
C CYS A 109 -6.50 -11.14 9.91
N ILE A 110 -6.84 -12.36 10.28
CA ILE A 110 -7.18 -13.49 9.39
C ILE A 110 -8.41 -14.22 9.91
N GLY A 111 -8.99 -15.13 9.13
CA GLY A 111 -10.25 -15.80 9.45
C GLY A 111 -11.37 -15.41 8.49
N MET A 112 -12.40 -16.26 8.45
CA MET A 112 -13.54 -16.10 7.56
C MET A 112 -14.74 -15.63 8.38
N ASP A 113 -15.42 -16.55 9.07
CA ASP A 113 -16.60 -16.24 9.89
C ASP A 113 -16.22 -15.60 11.22
N GLU A 114 -15.10 -16.01 11.81
CA GLU A 114 -14.58 -15.41 13.03
C GLU A 114 -13.13 -14.95 12.82
N PRO A 115 -12.88 -13.63 12.78
CA PRO A 115 -11.52 -13.10 12.65
C PRO A 115 -10.69 -13.46 13.88
N ILE A 116 -9.40 -13.64 13.64
CA ILE A 116 -8.34 -13.94 14.61
C ILE A 116 -7.24 -12.91 14.36
N ILE A 117 -6.77 -12.29 15.44
CA ILE A 117 -5.62 -11.40 15.39
C ILE A 117 -4.38 -12.16 15.85
N VAL A 118 -3.29 -12.03 15.12
CA VAL A 118 -2.01 -12.67 15.47
C VAL A 118 -0.95 -11.60 15.49
N VAL A 119 -0.20 -11.52 16.58
CA VAL A 119 0.92 -10.59 16.77
C VAL A 119 2.20 -11.40 16.99
N THR A 120 3.33 -10.96 16.44
CA THR A 120 4.61 -11.63 16.66
C THR A 120 5.33 -11.11 17.89
N THR A 121 6.17 -11.95 18.51
CA THR A 121 7.05 -11.51 19.62
C THR A 121 7.93 -10.33 19.23
N GLY A 122 8.46 -10.32 18.00
CA GLY A 122 9.27 -9.21 17.50
C GLY A 122 8.52 -7.87 17.44
N LEU A 123 7.19 -7.88 17.25
CA LEU A 123 6.40 -6.65 17.28
C LEU A 123 6.15 -6.17 18.71
N VAL A 124 5.84 -7.12 19.62
CA VAL A 124 5.64 -6.85 21.05
C VAL A 124 6.88 -6.23 21.68
N GLU A 125 8.06 -6.67 21.27
CA GLU A 125 9.34 -6.16 21.77
C GLU A 125 9.76 -4.81 21.14
N LEU A 126 9.23 -4.49 19.95
CA LEU A 126 9.62 -3.31 19.18
C LEU A 126 8.84 -2.05 19.57
N LEU A 127 7.53 -2.18 19.78
CA LEU A 127 6.61 -1.05 19.91
C LEU A 127 6.36 -0.66 21.37
N ASP A 128 6.21 0.64 21.61
CA ASP A 128 5.69 1.15 22.89
C ASP A 128 4.16 0.97 22.99
N GLU A 129 3.58 1.35 24.13
CA GLU A 129 2.14 1.21 24.37
C GLU A 129 1.27 1.94 23.34
N GLU A 130 1.60 3.17 22.98
CA GLU A 130 0.76 3.98 22.09
C GLU A 130 0.93 3.53 20.62
N GLU A 131 2.14 3.13 20.24
CA GLU A 131 2.45 2.54 18.95
C GLU A 131 1.76 1.18 18.78
N MET A 132 1.80 0.32 19.81
CA MET A 132 1.11 -0.97 19.81
C MET A 132 -0.41 -0.79 19.75
N ARG A 133 -0.96 0.21 20.46
CA ARG A 133 -2.39 0.51 20.39
C ARG A 133 -2.85 0.93 18.99
N ALA A 134 -2.02 1.68 18.27
CA ALA A 134 -2.28 1.99 16.86
C ALA A 134 -2.30 0.72 15.99
N VAL A 135 -1.39 -0.23 16.22
CA VAL A 135 -1.37 -1.53 15.52
C VAL A 135 -2.58 -2.39 15.88
N VAL A 136 -2.92 -2.51 17.16
CA VAL A 136 -4.11 -3.28 17.59
C VAL A 136 -5.38 -2.67 16.99
N GLY A 137 -5.49 -1.34 16.98
CA GLY A 137 -6.58 -0.63 16.32
C GLY A 137 -6.64 -0.87 14.81
N HIS A 138 -5.47 -0.96 14.16
CA HIS A 138 -5.35 -1.31 12.74
C HIS A 138 -5.90 -2.71 12.46
N GLU A 139 -5.53 -3.72 13.26
CA GLU A 139 -6.03 -5.10 13.10
C GLU A 139 -7.53 -5.22 13.41
N VAL A 140 -8.02 -4.51 14.43
CA VAL A 140 -9.46 -4.41 14.71
C VAL A 140 -10.19 -3.72 13.56
N GLY A 141 -9.57 -2.72 12.92
CA GLY A 141 -10.07 -2.10 11.70
C GLY A 141 -10.24 -3.10 10.56
N HIS A 142 -9.27 -3.99 10.35
CA HIS A 142 -9.40 -5.09 9.39
C HIS A 142 -10.55 -6.04 9.73
N ALA A 143 -10.73 -6.38 11.02
CA ALA A 143 -11.84 -7.22 11.46
C ALA A 143 -13.20 -6.55 11.19
N LEU A 144 -13.36 -5.27 11.56
CA LEU A 144 -14.59 -4.51 11.37
C LEU A 144 -14.93 -4.28 9.90
N SER A 145 -13.93 -4.05 9.05
CA SER A 145 -14.11 -3.88 7.60
C SER A 145 -14.28 -5.19 6.82
N GLY A 146 -14.21 -6.36 7.48
CA GLY A 146 -14.29 -7.67 6.82
C GLY A 146 -13.09 -7.99 5.93
N HIS A 147 -11.95 -7.33 6.15
CA HIS A 147 -10.73 -7.53 5.36
C HIS A 147 -10.07 -8.90 5.63
N SER A 148 -10.32 -9.49 6.80
CA SER A 148 -9.76 -10.79 7.22
C SER A 148 -10.05 -11.92 6.24
N VAL A 149 -11.24 -11.91 5.64
CA VAL A 149 -11.72 -12.92 4.68
C VAL A 149 -10.80 -12.94 3.45
N TYR A 150 -10.65 -11.79 2.81
CA TYR A 150 -9.85 -11.64 1.60
C TYR A 150 -8.36 -11.83 1.88
N ARG A 151 -7.88 -11.40 3.05
CA ARG A 151 -6.52 -11.67 3.52
C ARG A 151 -6.25 -13.18 3.64
N THR A 152 -7.19 -13.92 4.21
CA THR A 152 -7.10 -15.39 4.36
C THR A 152 -7.07 -16.07 3.00
N ILE A 153 -7.94 -15.67 2.07
CA ILE A 153 -7.93 -16.16 0.69
C ILE A 153 -6.60 -15.85 0.01
N LEU A 154 -6.07 -14.63 0.15
CA LEU A 154 -4.79 -14.23 -0.43
C LEU A 154 -3.62 -15.08 0.08
N LEU A 155 -3.57 -15.35 1.39
CA LEU A 155 -2.53 -16.19 1.99
C LEU A 155 -2.61 -17.63 1.46
N PHE A 156 -3.81 -18.19 1.38
CA PHE A 156 -4.02 -19.52 0.82
C PHE A 156 -3.63 -19.59 -0.66
N LEU A 157 -4.10 -18.66 -1.48
CA LEU A 157 -3.79 -18.61 -2.91
C LEU A 157 -2.31 -18.38 -3.17
N THR A 158 -1.63 -17.55 -2.37
CA THR A 158 -0.18 -17.35 -2.49
C THR A 158 0.57 -18.65 -2.19
N ASN A 159 0.19 -19.37 -1.14
CA ASN A 159 0.79 -20.67 -0.81
C ASN A 159 0.48 -21.74 -1.87
N LEU A 160 -0.73 -21.73 -2.41
CA LEU A 160 -1.14 -22.63 -3.49
C LEU A 160 -0.33 -22.34 -4.76
N ALA A 161 -0.19 -21.07 -5.15
CA ALA A 161 0.58 -20.64 -6.31
C ALA A 161 2.02 -21.18 -6.28
N VAL A 162 2.68 -21.10 -5.11
CA VAL A 162 4.02 -21.66 -4.91
C VAL A 162 4.02 -23.18 -5.11
N LYS A 163 3.03 -23.89 -4.54
CA LYS A 163 2.93 -25.36 -4.64
C LYS A 163 2.65 -25.87 -6.05
N VAL A 164 1.95 -25.09 -6.87
CA VAL A 164 1.58 -25.45 -8.25
C VAL A 164 2.40 -24.74 -9.32
N ALA A 165 3.45 -24.00 -8.92
CA ALA A 165 4.29 -23.23 -9.83
C ALA A 165 4.95 -24.08 -10.93
N TRP A 166 5.10 -25.39 -10.70
CA TRP A 166 5.63 -26.36 -11.66
C TRP A 166 4.66 -26.73 -12.78
N ILE A 167 3.36 -26.42 -12.66
CA ILE A 167 2.34 -26.70 -13.68
C ILE A 167 2.35 -25.57 -14.73
N PRO A 168 2.66 -25.86 -16.01
CA PRO A 168 2.62 -24.86 -17.08
C PRO A 168 1.21 -24.26 -17.24
N LEU A 169 1.13 -22.94 -17.50
CA LEU A 169 -0.09 -22.16 -17.77
C LEU A 169 -1.12 -22.03 -16.62
N GLY A 170 -1.27 -23.01 -15.73
CA GLY A 170 -2.16 -22.93 -14.56
C GLY A 170 -1.77 -21.83 -13.57
N ASN A 171 -0.47 -21.53 -13.48
CA ASN A 171 0.05 -20.48 -12.62
C ASN A 171 -0.36 -19.07 -13.08
N VAL A 172 -0.64 -18.84 -14.37
CA VAL A 172 -0.91 -17.48 -14.89
C VAL A 172 -2.22 -16.92 -14.33
N ALA A 173 -3.29 -17.72 -14.33
CA ALA A 173 -4.59 -17.29 -13.79
C ALA A 173 -4.53 -17.04 -12.29
N ILE A 174 -3.88 -17.93 -11.53
CA ILE A 174 -3.70 -17.78 -10.08
C ILE A 174 -2.86 -16.52 -9.79
N MET A 175 -1.77 -16.31 -10.53
CA MET A 175 -0.92 -15.13 -10.36
C MET A 175 -1.65 -13.82 -10.67
N ALA A 176 -2.55 -13.80 -11.66
CA ALA A 176 -3.40 -12.64 -11.94
C ALA A 176 -4.32 -12.33 -10.75
N ILE A 177 -5.00 -13.35 -10.21
CA ILE A 177 -5.87 -13.20 -9.03
C ILE A 177 -5.07 -12.76 -7.81
N VAL A 178 -3.93 -13.40 -7.53
CA VAL A 178 -3.05 -13.04 -6.42
C VAL A 178 -2.55 -11.61 -6.56
N THR A 179 -2.18 -11.17 -7.77
CA THR A 179 -1.72 -9.79 -8.02
C THR A 179 -2.83 -8.78 -7.76
N ALA A 180 -4.05 -9.05 -8.24
CA ALA A 180 -5.21 -8.20 -8.00
C ALA A 180 -5.58 -8.12 -6.50
N LEU A 181 -5.61 -9.28 -5.82
CA LEU A 181 -5.88 -9.33 -4.37
C LEU A 181 -4.78 -8.65 -3.55
N ARG A 182 -3.51 -8.76 -3.96
CA ARG A 182 -2.40 -8.02 -3.32
C ARG A 182 -2.56 -6.53 -3.50
N GLU A 183 -2.92 -6.07 -4.69
CA GLU A 183 -3.15 -4.64 -4.92
C GLU A 183 -4.32 -4.13 -4.09
N TRP A 184 -5.43 -4.86 -4.06
CA TRP A 184 -6.55 -4.52 -3.20
C TRP A 184 -6.14 -4.50 -1.72
N PHE A 185 -5.46 -5.54 -1.24
CA PHE A 185 -5.02 -5.63 0.15
C PHE A 185 -4.09 -4.46 0.53
N ARG A 186 -3.20 -4.04 -0.36
CA ARG A 186 -2.40 -2.82 -0.16
C ARG A 186 -3.24 -1.54 0.00
N LYS A 187 -4.44 -1.46 -0.57
CA LYS A 187 -5.35 -0.32 -0.35
C LYS A 187 -6.08 -0.44 0.98
N SER A 188 -6.45 -1.65 1.39
CA SER A 188 -7.12 -1.87 2.67
C SER A 188 -6.20 -1.61 3.87
N GLU A 189 -4.88 -1.71 3.70
CA GLU A 189 -3.89 -1.24 4.69
C GLU A 189 -4.05 0.25 5.03
N LEU A 190 -4.38 1.10 4.05
CA LEU A 190 -4.59 2.53 4.29
C LEU A 190 -5.88 2.77 5.08
N SER A 191 -6.93 1.98 4.82
CA SER A 191 -8.15 1.99 5.63
C SER A 191 -7.86 1.57 7.08
N ALA A 192 -7.06 0.52 7.26
CA ALA A 192 -6.71 0.02 8.57
C ALA A 192 -5.76 0.96 9.33
N ASP A 193 -4.85 1.68 8.66
CA ASP A 193 -4.06 2.76 9.27
C ASP A 193 -4.94 3.86 9.85
N ARG A 194 -5.99 4.25 9.12
CA ARG A 194 -6.98 5.23 9.57
C ARG A 194 -7.76 4.72 10.79
N ALA A 195 -8.17 3.46 10.79
CA ALA A 195 -8.79 2.83 11.97
C ALA A 195 -7.83 2.78 13.18
N GLY A 196 -6.56 2.44 12.94
CA GLY A 196 -5.50 2.47 13.95
C GLY A 196 -5.33 3.86 14.56
N LEU A 197 -5.37 4.92 13.75
CA LEU A 197 -5.34 6.30 14.25
C LEU A 197 -6.60 6.68 15.05
N LEU A 198 -7.79 6.23 14.65
CA LEU A 198 -9.02 6.48 15.42
C LEU A 198 -9.00 5.80 16.79
N VAL A 199 -8.40 4.61 16.87
CA VAL A 199 -8.22 3.88 18.14
C VAL A 199 -7.11 4.49 18.99
N GLY A 200 -5.94 4.77 18.41
CA GLY A 200 -4.80 5.32 19.14
C GLY A 200 -5.02 6.78 19.56
N GLN A 201 -5.63 7.59 18.70
CA GLN A 201 -5.84 9.04 18.83
C GLN A 201 -4.54 9.82 19.05
N ASP A 202 -3.43 9.28 18.56
CA ASP A 202 -2.10 9.87 18.61
C ASP A 202 -1.39 9.66 17.27
N ILE A 203 -1.44 10.68 16.42
CA ILE A 203 -0.80 10.65 15.09
C ILE A 203 0.71 10.47 15.18
N GLN A 204 1.35 10.98 16.23
CA GLN A 204 2.79 10.85 16.41
C GLN A 204 3.15 9.40 16.74
N ALA A 205 2.38 8.73 17.62
CA ALA A 205 2.57 7.31 17.91
C ALA A 205 2.33 6.44 16.67
N SER A 206 1.28 6.70 15.88
CA SER A 206 1.03 5.96 14.65
C SER A 206 2.19 6.10 13.64
N MET A 207 2.73 7.31 13.45
CA MET A 207 3.87 7.54 12.55
C MET A 207 5.17 6.93 13.10
N ARG A 208 5.43 7.03 14.42
CA ARG A 208 6.59 6.40 15.05
C ARG A 208 6.54 4.88 14.93
N GLY A 209 5.37 4.26 15.09
CA GLY A 209 5.19 2.82 14.89
C GLY A 209 5.58 2.38 13.48
N LEU A 210 5.12 3.08 12.44
CA LEU A 210 5.51 2.82 11.06
C LEU A 210 7.01 3.03 10.81
N MET A 211 7.60 4.07 11.43
CA MET A 211 9.04 4.35 11.36
C MET A 211 9.85 3.25 12.04
N LYS A 212 9.42 2.73 13.19
CA LYS A 212 10.07 1.61 13.88
C LYS A 212 9.97 0.31 13.10
N ILE A 213 8.85 0.04 12.43
CA ILE A 213 8.73 -1.11 11.51
C ILE A 213 9.78 -1.02 10.39
N ALA A 214 10.16 0.19 9.97
CA ALA A 214 11.18 0.41 8.96
C ALA A 214 12.62 0.34 9.50
N GLY A 215 12.87 0.95 10.68
CA GLY A 215 14.21 1.26 11.18
C GLY A 215 14.60 0.64 12.53
N GLY A 216 13.72 -0.15 13.15
CA GLY A 216 13.95 -0.77 14.46
C GLY A 216 13.75 0.19 15.65
N ASN A 217 14.31 -0.17 16.82
CA ASN A 217 14.03 0.51 18.09
C ASN A 217 15.01 1.67 18.43
N HIS A 218 15.74 2.20 17.44
CA HIS A 218 16.72 3.29 17.65
C HIS A 218 16.08 4.68 17.55
N LEU A 219 14.97 4.92 18.27
CA LEU A 219 14.21 6.18 18.18
C LEU A 219 15.06 7.44 18.40
N HIS A 220 16.06 7.39 19.28
CA HIS A 220 16.97 8.51 19.54
C HIS A 220 17.85 8.90 18.33
N GLN A 221 17.90 8.06 17.29
CA GLN A 221 18.63 8.31 16.04
C GLN A 221 17.67 8.56 14.86
N MET A 222 16.36 8.50 15.08
CA MET A 222 15.35 8.64 14.05
C MET A 222 14.51 9.88 14.28
N ASN A 223 14.01 10.47 13.20
CA ASN A 223 13.17 11.67 13.23
C ASN A 223 11.99 11.49 12.29
N VAL A 224 10.78 11.71 12.80
CA VAL A 224 9.53 11.49 12.06
C VAL A 224 9.40 12.48 10.88
N ASP A 225 9.80 13.74 11.06
CA ASP A 225 9.74 14.73 9.97
C ASP A 225 10.70 14.38 8.83
N ALA A 226 11.90 13.87 9.16
CA ALA A 226 12.84 13.36 8.17
C ALA A 226 12.29 12.11 7.46
N PHE A 227 11.62 11.21 8.18
CA PHE A 227 10.96 10.03 7.63
C PHE A 227 9.80 10.41 6.67
N LEU A 228 9.07 11.48 6.97
CA LEU A 228 8.04 12.04 6.09
C LEU A 228 8.64 12.76 4.88
N ALA A 229 9.76 13.48 5.05
CA ALA A 229 10.49 14.07 3.94
C ALA A 229 10.99 13.01 2.96
N GLN A 230 11.38 11.82 3.45
CA GLN A 230 11.72 10.66 2.62
C GLN A 230 10.54 10.16 1.79
N ALA A 231 9.31 10.17 2.33
CA ALA A 231 8.11 9.82 1.56
C ALA A 231 7.87 10.83 0.43
N ASP A 232 8.08 12.11 0.73
CA ASP A 232 7.95 13.23 -0.21
C ASP A 232 9.00 13.16 -1.34
N GLU A 233 10.21 12.75 -1.01
CA GLU A 233 11.27 12.43 -1.97
C GLU A 233 10.87 11.22 -2.83
N TYR A 234 10.43 10.11 -2.22
CA TYR A 234 9.99 8.92 -2.95
C TYR A 234 8.86 9.20 -3.95
N GLU A 235 7.89 10.05 -3.59
CA GLU A 235 6.80 10.44 -4.48
C GLU A 235 7.32 11.27 -5.68
N LYS A 236 8.20 12.24 -5.41
CA LYS A 236 8.78 13.14 -6.43
C LYS A 236 9.87 12.47 -7.28
N ALA A 237 10.52 11.45 -6.76
CA ALA A 237 11.76 10.93 -7.30
C ALA A 237 11.56 10.34 -8.69
N GLY A 238 12.43 10.81 -9.61
CA GLY A 238 12.82 10.10 -10.80
C GLY A 238 12.15 10.50 -12.10
N ASP A 239 12.45 9.71 -13.14
CA ASP A 239 11.79 9.78 -14.44
C ASP A 239 10.73 8.65 -14.58
N LEU A 240 10.23 8.43 -15.80
CA LEU A 240 9.25 7.37 -16.07
C LEU A 240 9.80 5.97 -15.74
N ARG A 241 11.11 5.74 -15.89
CA ARG A 241 11.74 4.45 -15.56
C ARG A 241 11.69 4.23 -14.06
N ASP A 242 11.97 5.25 -13.27
CA ASP A 242 11.86 5.16 -11.81
C ASP A 242 10.43 4.89 -11.37
N SER A 243 9.44 5.48 -12.05
CA SER A 243 8.01 5.20 -11.80
C SER A 243 7.67 3.72 -12.05
N VAL A 244 8.21 3.12 -13.11
CA VAL A 244 8.08 1.68 -13.39
C VAL A 244 8.80 0.84 -12.32
N LEU A 245 10.00 1.24 -11.89
CA LEU A 245 10.73 0.55 -10.83
C LEU A 245 9.98 0.61 -9.50
N LYS A 246 9.31 1.72 -9.17
CA LYS A 246 8.43 1.83 -7.99
C LYS A 246 7.32 0.78 -8.07
N ILE A 247 6.63 0.64 -9.21
CA ILE A 247 5.61 -0.40 -9.41
C ILE A 247 6.20 -1.79 -9.20
N LEU A 248 7.32 -2.11 -9.87
CA LEU A 248 7.98 -3.42 -9.75
C LEU A 248 8.38 -3.74 -8.31
N ASN A 249 8.80 -2.74 -7.53
CA ASN A 249 9.14 -2.89 -6.12
C ASN A 249 7.92 -3.06 -5.19
N VAL A 250 6.75 -2.55 -5.58
CA VAL A 250 5.49 -2.70 -4.83
C VAL A 250 4.84 -4.05 -5.09
N LEU A 251 4.88 -4.55 -6.33
CA LEU A 251 4.20 -5.79 -6.74
C LEU A 251 4.42 -7.00 -5.81
N PRO A 252 5.65 -7.35 -5.38
CA PRO A 252 5.87 -8.52 -4.53
C PRO A 252 5.47 -8.31 -3.07
N ARG A 253 5.23 -7.06 -2.63
CA ARG A 253 4.96 -6.73 -1.22
C ARG A 253 3.51 -6.94 -0.83
N SER A 254 3.32 -7.38 0.42
CA SER A 254 2.00 -7.50 1.06
C SER A 254 1.45 -6.16 1.52
N HIS A 255 2.31 -5.26 1.99
CA HIS A 255 1.94 -3.95 2.53
C HIS A 255 2.55 -2.83 1.66
N PRO A 256 1.92 -1.64 1.59
CA PRO A 256 2.59 -0.46 1.08
C PRO A 256 3.84 -0.12 1.91
N PHE A 257 4.74 0.68 1.33
CA PHE A 257 5.93 1.15 2.05
C PHE A 257 5.53 1.96 3.29
N THR A 258 6.23 1.74 4.40
CA THR A 258 5.98 2.40 5.69
C THR A 258 6.08 3.92 5.61
N THR A 259 7.02 4.47 4.84
CA THR A 259 7.14 5.91 4.58
C THR A 259 5.89 6.48 3.89
N VAL A 260 5.39 5.78 2.86
CA VAL A 260 4.18 6.17 2.13
C VAL A 260 2.94 6.09 3.03
N ARG A 261 2.82 5.05 3.84
CA ARG A 261 1.73 4.92 4.83
C ARG A 261 1.75 6.05 5.84
N ALA A 262 2.91 6.41 6.37
CA ALA A 262 3.04 7.50 7.34
C ALA A 262 2.63 8.84 6.74
N ALA A 263 3.05 9.12 5.50
CA ALA A 263 2.65 10.33 4.79
C ALA A 263 1.15 10.39 4.49
N GLU A 264 0.55 9.28 4.03
CA GLU A 264 -0.89 9.21 3.75
C GLU A 264 -1.72 9.35 5.04
N LEU A 265 -1.27 8.74 6.14
CA LEU A 265 -1.95 8.85 7.43
C LEU A 265 -1.88 10.28 7.99
N LYS A 266 -0.71 10.93 7.91
CA LYS A 266 -0.56 12.34 8.27
C LYS A 266 -1.49 13.23 7.44
N LYS A 267 -1.48 13.05 6.11
CA LYS A 267 -2.35 13.79 5.19
C LYS A 267 -3.81 13.62 5.57
N TRP A 268 -4.26 12.39 5.86
CA TRP A 268 -5.63 12.13 6.28
C TRP A 268 -5.98 12.82 7.61
N SER A 269 -5.08 12.79 8.60
CA SER A 269 -5.29 13.44 9.91
C SER A 269 -5.50 14.95 9.82
N GLU A 270 -5.00 15.58 8.75
CA GLU A 270 -5.15 17.02 8.48
C GLU A 270 -6.43 17.34 7.69
N THR A 271 -7.18 16.33 7.24
CA THR A 271 -8.42 16.53 6.50
C THR A 271 -9.60 16.88 7.39
N ARG A 272 -10.59 17.56 6.80
CA ARG A 272 -11.88 17.82 7.44
C ARG A 272 -12.66 16.54 7.74
N ASP A 273 -12.46 15.47 6.95
CA ASP A 273 -13.15 14.19 7.16
C ASP A 273 -12.71 13.54 8.47
N PHE A 274 -11.40 13.50 8.74
CA PHE A 274 -10.89 13.05 10.03
C PHE A 274 -11.46 13.87 11.19
N GLN A 275 -11.41 15.20 11.09
CA GLN A 275 -11.96 16.09 12.14
C GLN A 275 -13.46 15.86 12.36
N ARG A 276 -14.24 15.66 11.30
CA ARG A 276 -15.68 15.33 11.40
C ARG A 276 -15.93 14.03 12.15
N ILE A 277 -15.16 12.98 11.86
CA ILE A 277 -15.27 11.70 12.58
C ILE A 277 -14.95 11.94 14.05
N MET A 278 -13.85 12.64 14.33
CA MET A 278 -13.47 13.01 15.69
C MET A 278 -14.59 13.81 16.36
N ASP A 279 -15.28 14.72 15.69
CA ASP A 279 -16.41 15.50 16.24
C ASP A 279 -17.71 14.69 16.45
N GLY A 280 -17.75 13.41 16.02
CA GLY A 280 -18.92 12.54 16.15
C GLY A 280 -19.81 12.50 14.90
N HIS A 281 -19.36 13.09 13.80
CA HIS A 281 -20.04 13.13 12.52
C HIS A 281 -19.45 12.11 11.55
N TYR A 282 -19.91 10.87 11.64
CA TYR A 282 -19.45 9.76 10.81
C TYR A 282 -20.61 8.85 10.36
N PRO A 283 -20.48 8.15 9.22
CA PRO A 283 -21.45 7.14 8.79
C PRO A 283 -21.64 6.04 9.84
N ARG A 284 -22.89 5.66 10.09
CA ARG A 284 -23.24 4.61 11.05
C ARG A 284 -23.67 3.32 10.34
N ARG A 285 -23.46 2.17 10.99
CA ARG A 285 -23.73 0.84 10.41
C ARG A 285 -25.21 0.59 10.12
N ASP A 286 -26.11 1.20 10.87
CA ASP A 286 -27.55 1.13 10.64
C ASP A 286 -27.96 1.82 9.33
N GLU A 287 -27.19 2.80 8.87
CA GLU A 287 -27.40 3.54 7.61
C GLU A 287 -26.77 2.84 6.38
N ASP A 288 -26.03 1.73 6.56
CA ASP A 288 -25.30 1.08 5.46
C ASP A 288 -26.23 0.50 4.38
N LYS A 289 -27.45 0.10 4.75
CA LYS A 289 -28.43 -0.48 3.82
C LYS A 289 -28.99 0.53 2.83
N ASP A 290 -29.00 1.81 3.20
CA ASP A 290 -29.59 2.89 2.40
C ASP A 290 -28.59 3.52 1.42
N THR A 291 -27.37 2.99 1.38
CA THR A 291 -26.29 3.57 0.59
C THR A 291 -26.29 3.09 -0.85
N SER A 292 -26.31 4.05 -1.77
CA SER A 292 -26.24 3.80 -3.21
C SER A 292 -24.85 3.36 -3.65
N VAL A 293 -24.78 2.20 -4.33
CA VAL A 293 -23.55 1.72 -4.99
C VAL A 293 -23.02 2.74 -6.00
N SER A 294 -23.92 3.46 -6.69
CA SER A 294 -23.52 4.46 -7.70
C SER A 294 -22.83 5.69 -7.09
N ASP A 295 -23.22 6.09 -5.87
CA ASP A 295 -22.60 7.21 -5.18
C ASP A 295 -21.19 6.85 -4.68
N SER A 296 -21.02 5.64 -4.16
CA SER A 296 -19.70 5.08 -3.82
C SER A 296 -18.73 5.06 -5.02
N PHE A 297 -19.21 4.72 -6.21
CA PHE A 297 -18.42 4.79 -7.43
C PHE A 297 -18.04 6.22 -7.82
N ARG A 298 -18.97 7.17 -7.71
CA ARG A 298 -18.71 8.57 -8.04
C ARG A 298 -17.63 9.16 -7.12
N GLU A 299 -17.75 8.90 -5.81
CA GLU A 299 -16.79 9.33 -4.80
C GLU A 299 -15.39 8.73 -5.05
N SER A 300 -15.34 7.44 -5.39
CA SER A 300 -14.10 6.76 -5.77
C SER A 300 -13.49 7.36 -7.03
N ALA A 301 -14.30 7.62 -8.06
CA ALA A 301 -13.84 8.21 -9.32
C ALA A 301 -13.28 9.64 -9.11
N SER A 302 -13.94 10.47 -8.29
CA SER A 302 -13.41 11.78 -7.91
C SER A 302 -12.09 11.66 -7.17
N HIS A 303 -11.95 10.70 -6.24
CA HIS A 303 -10.69 10.47 -5.53
C HIS A 303 -9.55 10.07 -6.48
N TYR A 304 -9.82 9.19 -7.46
CA TYR A 304 -8.80 8.83 -8.46
C TYR A 304 -8.43 10.00 -9.36
N ALA A 305 -9.42 10.78 -9.82
CA ALA A 305 -9.16 11.98 -10.61
C ALA A 305 -8.31 13.00 -9.84
N ASP A 306 -8.62 13.22 -8.55
CA ASP A 306 -7.83 14.08 -7.68
C ASP A 306 -6.43 13.52 -7.42
N THR A 307 -6.29 12.21 -7.23
CA THR A 307 -5.00 11.55 -7.06
C THR A 307 -4.13 11.76 -8.30
N VAL A 308 -4.67 11.53 -9.50
CA VAL A 308 -3.94 11.76 -10.76
C VAL A 308 -3.55 13.24 -10.89
N ARG A 309 -4.48 14.16 -10.61
CA ARG A 309 -4.25 15.61 -10.73
C ARG A 309 -3.18 16.12 -9.76
N THR A 310 -3.15 15.59 -8.54
CA THR A 310 -2.26 16.06 -7.47
C THR A 310 -0.96 15.26 -7.34
N SER A 311 -0.85 14.13 -8.04
CA SER A 311 0.33 13.28 -7.98
C SER A 311 1.56 14.00 -8.52
N LYS A 312 2.66 13.87 -7.78
CA LYS A 312 3.96 14.38 -8.21
C LYS A 312 4.71 13.39 -9.11
N ASP A 313 4.25 12.14 -9.20
CA ASP A 313 4.89 11.05 -9.91
C ASP A 313 4.84 11.25 -11.46
N PRO A 314 5.97 11.08 -12.18
CA PRO A 314 6.04 11.29 -13.63
C PRO A 314 5.04 10.47 -14.45
N LEU A 315 4.74 9.23 -14.05
CA LEU A 315 3.81 8.37 -14.78
C LEU A 315 2.37 8.83 -14.60
N MET A 316 2.01 9.25 -13.38
CA MET A 316 0.68 9.80 -13.10
C MET A 316 0.47 11.16 -13.78
N LYS A 317 1.52 11.99 -13.87
CA LYS A 317 1.49 13.23 -14.67
C LYS A 317 1.23 12.96 -16.15
N LEU A 318 1.90 11.97 -16.74
CA LEU A 318 1.66 11.57 -18.13
C LEU A 318 0.21 11.11 -18.34
N VAL A 319 -0.35 10.34 -17.42
CA VAL A 319 -1.77 9.92 -17.48
C VAL A 319 -2.70 11.14 -17.42
N GLY A 320 -2.41 12.10 -16.53
CA GLY A 320 -3.14 13.37 -16.44
C GLY A 320 -3.06 14.18 -17.73
N ASP A 321 -1.88 14.30 -18.33
CA ASP A 321 -1.64 15.06 -19.56
C ASP A 321 -2.38 14.45 -20.77
N ILE A 322 -2.40 13.11 -20.86
CA ILE A 322 -3.15 12.38 -21.90
C ILE A 322 -4.65 12.55 -21.72
N ALA A 323 -5.16 12.41 -20.48
CA ALA A 323 -6.58 12.54 -20.18
C ALA A 323 -7.08 14.00 -20.32
N GLY A 324 -6.21 14.98 -20.09
CA GLY A 324 -6.49 16.42 -20.23
C GLY A 324 -6.49 16.94 -21.67
N GLY A 325 -6.27 16.07 -22.67
CA GLY A 325 -6.37 16.46 -24.08
C GLY A 325 -5.20 17.32 -24.60
N ALA A 326 -4.03 17.28 -23.96
CA ALA A 326 -2.80 17.88 -24.50
C ALA A 326 -2.28 17.01 -25.65
N GLY A 327 -2.91 17.15 -26.82
CA GLY A 327 -2.57 16.44 -28.04
C GLY A 327 -1.21 16.85 -28.58
N ASP A 328 -0.15 16.16 -28.17
CA ASP A 328 1.03 15.84 -28.99
C ASP A 328 1.97 14.89 -28.23
N LEU A 329 1.57 13.61 -28.09
CA LEU A 329 2.34 12.62 -27.32
C LEU A 329 2.66 11.33 -28.08
N GLY A 330 2.36 11.26 -29.38
CA GLY A 330 2.85 10.16 -30.23
C GLY A 330 4.36 10.25 -30.50
N GLY A 331 4.90 11.48 -30.66
CA GLY A 331 6.31 11.70 -30.99
C GLY A 331 7.27 11.60 -29.79
N LYS A 332 6.86 12.11 -28.62
CA LYS A 332 7.73 12.23 -27.43
C LYS A 332 7.95 10.92 -26.67
N LEU A 333 6.97 10.01 -26.72
CA LEU A 333 7.10 8.66 -26.14
C LEU A 333 8.09 7.81 -26.96
N ARG A 334 8.12 7.96 -28.29
CA ARG A 334 9.06 7.24 -29.15
C ARG A 334 10.50 7.70 -28.95
N ASP A 335 10.74 9.01 -28.95
CA ASP A 335 12.10 9.56 -28.85
C ASP A 335 12.79 9.34 -27.49
N LYS A 336 12.04 9.03 -26.43
CA LYS A 336 12.59 8.64 -25.11
C LYS A 336 12.74 7.13 -24.91
N PHE A 337 11.92 6.30 -25.55
CA PHE A 337 12.00 4.83 -25.44
C PHE A 337 13.03 4.23 -26.41
N THR A 338 13.18 4.81 -27.60
CA THR A 338 14.26 4.46 -28.53
C THR A 338 15.37 5.47 -28.33
N GLY A 339 16.35 5.14 -27.49
CA GLY A 339 17.50 6.00 -27.24
C GLY A 339 18.06 6.61 -28.53
N GLY A 340 18.36 7.91 -28.48
CA GLY A 340 18.86 8.69 -29.62
C GLY A 340 19.93 7.94 -30.42
N GLY A 341 19.52 7.48 -31.60
CA GLY A 341 20.34 6.70 -32.52
C GLY A 341 19.74 6.78 -33.91
N GLY A 342 19.53 8.00 -34.39
CA GLY A 342 19.03 8.29 -35.74
C GLY A 342 20.09 9.02 -36.55
N THR A 343 20.93 8.26 -37.24
CA THR A 343 21.86 8.69 -38.29
C THR A 343 21.14 9.56 -39.32
N LYS A 344 21.46 10.85 -39.39
CA LYS A 344 21.15 11.67 -40.57
C LYS A 344 22.26 11.49 -41.60
N GLY A 345 22.07 10.55 -42.51
CA GLY A 345 22.68 10.59 -43.83
C GLY A 345 22.11 11.79 -44.60
N GLY A 346 22.98 12.71 -45.01
CA GLY A 346 22.64 13.84 -45.87
C GLY A 346 23.69 13.96 -46.96
N ALA A 347 23.43 13.30 -48.09
CA ALA A 347 24.12 13.54 -49.36
C ALA A 347 23.07 13.91 -50.41
N GLY A 348 23.33 15.01 -51.12
CA GLY A 348 22.72 15.32 -52.42
C GLY A 348 21.77 16.52 -52.43
N GLY A 349 22.22 17.63 -53.05
CA GLY A 349 21.29 18.66 -53.51
C GLY A 349 21.87 20.04 -53.79
N SER A 350 22.55 20.19 -54.93
CA SER A 350 22.50 21.36 -55.83
C SER A 350 22.84 22.76 -55.27
N ALA A 351 24.02 23.27 -55.63
CA ALA A 351 24.24 24.71 -55.78
C ALA A 351 24.87 24.99 -57.15
N THR A 352 24.13 25.75 -57.94
CA THR A 352 24.43 26.25 -59.28
C THR A 352 25.56 27.27 -59.30
N THR A 353 26.20 27.28 -60.45
CA THR A 353 27.22 28.19 -61.00
C THR A 353 26.89 29.67 -60.90
N ASP A 354 27.89 30.51 -60.61
CA ASP A 354 28.33 31.54 -61.57
C ASP A 354 29.67 32.20 -61.19
N GLY A 355 30.55 32.34 -62.19
CA GLY A 355 31.29 33.59 -62.40
C GLY A 355 32.75 33.73 -61.93
N GLY A 356 33.69 33.24 -62.74
CA GLY A 356 34.76 34.10 -63.26
C GLY A 356 36.17 34.05 -62.65
N GLY A 357 37.15 33.64 -63.46
CA GLY A 357 38.54 34.17 -63.41
C GLY A 357 39.67 33.17 -63.18
N SER A 358 40.23 32.61 -64.26
CA SER A 358 41.63 32.10 -64.37
C SER A 358 42.54 33.25 -64.89
N PRO A 359 43.89 33.16 -65.00
CA PRO A 359 44.76 31.96 -65.00
C PRO A 359 46.17 32.12 -64.34
N GLU A 360 47.08 31.17 -64.64
CA GLU A 360 48.55 31.08 -64.40
C GLU A 360 48.93 30.35 -63.09
N GLY A 361 49.66 29.22 -63.02
CA GLY A 361 50.72 28.61 -63.83
C GLY A 361 52.05 28.62 -63.04
N PRO A 362 53.07 27.76 -63.31
CA PRO A 362 53.17 26.30 -63.24
C PRO A 362 54.28 25.81 -62.27
N GLN A 363 54.46 24.48 -62.12
CA GLN A 363 55.74 23.72 -62.10
C GLN A 363 55.81 22.55 -61.08
N ASN A 364 56.02 21.36 -61.64
CA ASN A 364 56.63 20.17 -61.04
C ASN A 364 58.18 20.33 -61.15
N PRO A 365 59.06 19.58 -60.44
CA PRO A 365 59.16 18.12 -60.66
C PRO A 365 59.72 17.25 -59.49
N GLU A 366 59.69 15.92 -59.74
CA GLU A 366 60.71 14.89 -59.40
C GLU A 366 61.04 14.51 -57.94
N GLU A 367 60.80 13.23 -57.56
CA GLU A 367 61.82 12.16 -57.49
C GLU A 367 61.24 10.85 -56.89
N GLY A 368 61.53 9.70 -57.54
CA GLY A 368 61.49 8.35 -56.93
C GLY A 368 62.82 8.06 -56.19
N PRO A 369 63.20 6.81 -55.81
CA PRO A 369 62.72 5.47 -56.21
C PRO A 369 62.32 4.57 -54.99
N ARG A 370 61.47 3.54 -55.12
CA ARG A 370 61.73 2.11 -55.46
C ARG A 370 62.93 1.43 -54.76
N LYS A 371 62.61 0.46 -53.88
CA LYS A 371 62.97 -0.99 -53.86
C LYS A 371 63.49 -1.49 -52.50
N GLY A 372 63.02 -2.70 -52.15
CA GLY A 372 63.50 -3.54 -51.06
C GLY A 372 62.43 -4.55 -50.69
#